data_AF-A0A9X2P8W9-F1
#
_entry.id   AF-A0A9X2P8W9-F1
#
_cell.length_a   1.000
_cell.length_b   1.000
_cell.length_c   1.000
_cell.angle_alpha   90.00
_cell.angle_beta   90.00
_cell.angle_gamma   90.00
#
_symmetry.space_group_name_H-M   'P 1'
#
loop_
_entity.id
_entity.type
_entity.pdbx_description
1 polymer ?
#
loop_
_entity_poly.entity_id
_entity_poly.type
_entity_poly.pdbx_seq_one_letter_code
_entity_poly.pdbx_strand_id
1 'polypeptide(L)'
;MKSFLLLILFAFVMHISFAQTSSKIDRSKYFKLEKASENSNNFRTELYSDIDTTWANWQFRGYNFGFDPKLTPIYTTVNGILSTPYMIQVRGNEIERNRKRWGFHVFEGYAKDDKSRITLLLNKHVENDKPVAELYYYGTEYNHSELAYNWFRIGSDVRQHSFLFSRDKAIFYGSLKLSNTLTLGNIGKEDLREEEPKGDAEVNFEESAKYVNHKALKESENGTMFYDKDNNIVVIKVNGEWMKLVVEKLPENIKYDF
;
A
#
# COMPACT_ATOMS: atom_id res chain seq x y z
N MET A 1 -14.44 -44.21 -58.04
CA MET A 1 -14.06 -43.97 -56.62
C MET A 1 -13.12 -42.78 -56.42
N LYS A 2 -11.96 -42.69 -57.09
CA LYS A 2 -11.01 -41.57 -56.90
C LYS A 2 -11.60 -40.18 -57.16
N SER A 3 -12.42 -40.03 -58.20
CA SER A 3 -13.06 -38.75 -58.54
C SER A 3 -14.11 -38.30 -57.51
N PHE A 4 -14.78 -39.24 -56.85
CA PHE A 4 -15.75 -38.95 -55.78
C PHE A 4 -15.04 -38.49 -54.51
N LEU A 5 -13.90 -39.10 -54.19
CA LEU A 5 -13.05 -38.71 -53.06
C LEU A 5 -12.49 -37.29 -53.23
N LEU A 6 -12.10 -36.93 -54.46
CA LEU A 6 -11.61 -35.58 -54.78
C LEU A 6 -12.71 -34.52 -54.61
N LEU A 7 -13.96 -34.86 -54.97
CA LEU A 7 -15.11 -33.97 -54.81
C LEU A 7 -15.45 -33.74 -53.33
N ILE A 8 -15.36 -34.79 -52.50
CA ILE A 8 -15.51 -34.67 -51.05
C ILE A 8 -14.38 -33.82 -50.45
N LEU A 9 -13.13 -34.03 -50.88
CA LEU A 9 -11.99 -33.26 -50.38
C LEU A 9 -12.15 -31.77 -50.75
N PHE A 10 -12.61 -31.48 -51.96
CA PHE A 10 -12.84 -30.11 -52.44
C PHE A 10 -13.99 -29.45 -51.69
N ALA A 11 -15.08 -30.18 -51.44
CA ALA A 11 -16.18 -29.71 -50.61
C ALA A 11 -15.73 -29.42 -49.17
N PHE A 12 -14.84 -30.25 -48.61
CA PHE A 12 -14.30 -30.09 -47.26
C PHE A 12 -13.39 -28.85 -47.15
N VAL A 13 -12.50 -28.63 -48.13
CA VAL A 13 -11.65 -27.42 -48.19
C VAL A 13 -12.50 -26.17 -48.36
N MET A 14 -13.51 -26.20 -49.24
CA MET A 14 -14.45 -25.10 -49.41
C MET A 14 -15.24 -24.82 -48.11
N HIS A 15 -15.61 -25.85 -47.35
CA HIS A 15 -16.30 -25.69 -46.07
C HIS A 15 -15.40 -25.08 -44.99
N ILE A 16 -14.12 -25.47 -44.93
CA ILE A 16 -13.14 -24.89 -44.00
C ILE A 16 -12.83 -23.43 -44.37
N SER A 17 -12.68 -23.12 -45.65
CA SER A 17 -12.49 -21.73 -46.12
C SER A 17 -13.73 -20.87 -45.86
N PHE A 18 -14.95 -21.41 -46.02
CA PHE A 18 -16.18 -20.70 -45.66
C PHE A 18 -16.34 -20.51 -44.14
N ALA A 19 -15.87 -21.47 -43.33
CA ALA A 19 -15.87 -21.37 -41.86
C ALA A 19 -14.93 -20.27 -41.34
N GLN A 20 -13.86 -19.95 -42.07
CA GLN A 20 -12.98 -18.81 -41.75
C GLN A 20 -13.53 -17.45 -42.19
N THR A 21 -14.50 -17.40 -43.11
CA THR A 21 -15.21 -16.17 -43.52
C THR A 21 -16.51 -15.92 -42.77
N SER A 22 -16.91 -16.85 -41.90
CA SER A 22 -18.13 -16.74 -41.10
C SER A 22 -17.89 -15.81 -39.91
N SER A 23 -18.43 -14.60 -39.98
CA SER A 23 -18.51 -13.66 -38.85
C SER A 23 -19.53 -14.08 -37.77
N LYS A 24 -19.96 -15.35 -37.76
CA LYS A 24 -20.63 -15.90 -36.57
C LYS A 24 -19.57 -16.10 -35.51
N ILE A 25 -19.30 -15.00 -34.81
CA ILE A 25 -18.81 -14.99 -33.44
C ILE A 25 -19.69 -15.97 -32.71
N ASP A 26 -19.18 -17.18 -32.48
CA ASP A 26 -19.75 -18.04 -31.47
C ASP A 26 -19.66 -17.21 -30.19
N ARG A 27 -20.82 -16.73 -29.71
CA ARG A 27 -20.93 -15.92 -28.51
C ARG A 27 -20.66 -16.85 -27.33
N SER A 28 -19.41 -17.27 -27.21
CA SER A 28 -18.87 -17.85 -26.00
C SER A 28 -19.28 -16.91 -24.88
N LYS A 29 -20.06 -17.45 -23.93
CA LYS A 29 -20.51 -16.73 -22.72
C LYS A 29 -19.33 -16.04 -22.00
N TYR A 30 -18.11 -16.51 -22.27
CA TYR A 30 -16.85 -16.14 -21.66
C TYR A 30 -15.92 -15.34 -22.56
N PHE A 31 -16.32 -14.96 -23.78
CA PHE A 31 -15.48 -14.23 -24.72
C PHE A 31 -16.33 -13.29 -25.59
N LYS A 32 -16.00 -12.00 -25.57
CA LYS A 32 -16.66 -10.95 -26.36
C LYS A 32 -15.62 -10.06 -27.02
N LEU A 33 -15.85 -9.70 -28.28
CA LEU A 33 -15.08 -8.67 -28.98
C LEU A 33 -15.89 -7.38 -29.01
N GLU A 34 -15.32 -6.32 -28.45
CA GLU A 34 -15.90 -4.98 -28.38
C GLU A 34 -15.09 -3.99 -29.21
N LYS A 35 -15.73 -3.01 -29.83
CA LYS A 35 -15.01 -2.00 -30.61
C LYS A 35 -14.12 -1.17 -29.67
N ALA A 36 -12.84 -1.01 -30.02
CA ALA A 36 -11.86 -0.39 -29.13
C ALA A 36 -12.13 1.11 -28.90
N SER A 37 -12.69 1.81 -29.88
CA SER A 37 -13.23 3.17 -29.76
C SER A 37 -14.21 3.46 -30.90
N GLU A 38 -15.03 4.51 -30.76
CA GLU A 38 -16.03 4.89 -31.78
C GLU A 38 -15.41 5.11 -33.17
N ASN A 39 -14.17 5.62 -33.21
CA ASN A 39 -13.42 5.97 -34.43
C ASN A 39 -12.39 4.93 -34.86
N SER A 40 -12.31 3.76 -34.22
CA SER A 40 -11.32 2.72 -34.53
C SER A 40 -11.94 1.45 -35.08
N ASN A 41 -11.37 0.89 -36.14
CA ASN A 41 -11.77 -0.44 -36.64
C ASN A 41 -11.12 -1.60 -35.87
N ASN A 42 -10.38 -1.29 -34.80
CA ASN A 42 -9.78 -2.30 -33.93
C ASN A 42 -10.76 -2.74 -32.85
N PHE A 43 -10.59 -3.96 -32.37
CA PHE A 43 -11.43 -4.57 -31.33
C PHE A 43 -10.58 -4.88 -30.10
N ARG A 44 -11.19 -4.77 -28.92
CA ARG A 44 -10.66 -5.30 -27.67
C ARG A 44 -11.41 -6.57 -27.31
N THR A 45 -10.73 -7.46 -26.60
CA THR A 45 -11.30 -8.71 -26.11
C THR A 45 -11.72 -8.56 -24.64
N GLU A 46 -12.94 -8.97 -24.32
CA GLU A 46 -13.46 -9.11 -22.96
C GLU A 46 -13.69 -10.60 -22.66
N LEU A 47 -13.24 -11.05 -21.47
CA LEU A 47 -13.37 -12.44 -21.02
C LEU A 47 -14.29 -12.50 -19.78
N TYR A 48 -15.15 -13.52 -19.71
CA TYR A 48 -16.06 -13.80 -18.57
C TYR A 48 -15.77 -15.21 -17.96
N SER A 49 -16.15 -15.51 -16.70
CA SER A 49 -16.12 -16.86 -16.10
C SER A 49 -17.19 -17.00 -15.01
N ASP A 50 -17.62 -18.24 -14.74
CA ASP A 50 -18.59 -18.57 -13.68
C ASP A 50 -17.89 -18.81 -12.32
N ILE A 51 -18.67 -18.97 -11.23
CA ILE A 51 -18.20 -19.24 -9.85
C ILE A 51 -18.35 -20.70 -9.47
N ASP A 52 -17.27 -21.27 -8.91
CA ASP A 52 -17.25 -22.61 -8.31
C ASP A 52 -17.46 -22.53 -6.79
N THR A 53 -18.70 -22.76 -6.35
CA THR A 53 -19.07 -22.79 -4.93
C THR A 53 -18.61 -24.06 -4.20
N THR A 54 -18.12 -25.07 -4.93
CA THR A 54 -17.63 -26.34 -4.37
C THR A 54 -16.12 -26.36 -4.18
N TRP A 55 -15.46 -25.25 -4.48
CA TRP A 55 -14.02 -25.16 -4.46
C TRP A 55 -13.44 -25.33 -3.05
N ALA A 56 -12.75 -26.44 -2.82
CA ALA A 56 -12.29 -26.82 -1.49
C ALA A 56 -11.37 -25.77 -0.83
N ASN A 57 -10.72 -24.89 -1.58
CA ASN A 57 -9.73 -23.97 -1.01
C ASN A 57 -10.32 -22.74 -0.30
N TRP A 58 -11.65 -22.60 -0.24
CA TRP A 58 -12.32 -21.56 0.58
C TRP A 58 -11.92 -21.59 2.06
N GLN A 59 -11.38 -22.72 2.55
CA GLN A 59 -10.98 -22.92 3.94
C GLN A 59 -9.61 -22.33 4.34
N PHE A 60 -8.83 -21.76 3.41
CA PHE A 60 -7.49 -21.21 3.71
C PHE A 60 -7.51 -19.67 3.84
N ARG A 61 -7.00 -19.13 4.96
CA ARG A 61 -6.93 -17.67 5.25
C ARG A 61 -5.94 -16.88 4.37
N GLY A 62 -5.01 -17.57 3.71
CA GLY A 62 -4.00 -17.00 2.81
C GLY A 62 -4.28 -17.29 1.34
N TYR A 63 -5.55 -17.41 0.95
CA TYR A 63 -5.95 -17.36 -0.45
C TYR A 63 -6.99 -16.25 -0.62
N ASN A 64 -6.54 -15.13 -1.20
CA ASN A 64 -7.25 -13.90 -1.58
C ASN A 64 -7.24 -12.70 -0.59
N PHE A 65 -6.58 -11.63 -1.03
CA PHE A 65 -6.94 -10.24 -0.75
C PHE A 65 -8.32 -9.91 -1.37
N GLY A 66 -9.16 -9.15 -0.70
CA GLY A 66 -10.63 -9.23 -0.88
C GLY A 66 -11.22 -8.66 -2.17
N PHE A 67 -12.22 -9.37 -2.70
CA PHE A 67 -13.12 -9.08 -3.85
C PHE A 67 -14.60 -9.14 -3.38
N ASP A 68 -15.55 -8.74 -4.23
CA ASP A 68 -17.00 -8.99 -4.01
C ASP A 68 -17.31 -10.50 -4.13
N PRO A 69 -17.81 -11.15 -3.06
CA PRO A 69 -17.89 -12.61 -2.92
C PRO A 69 -19.03 -13.30 -3.69
N LYS A 70 -19.79 -12.59 -4.55
CA LYS A 70 -20.89 -13.17 -5.36
C LYS A 70 -20.60 -13.31 -6.85
N LEU A 71 -19.39 -12.98 -7.32
CA LEU A 71 -18.94 -13.11 -8.73
C LEU A 71 -17.49 -13.58 -8.79
N THR A 72 -17.12 -14.43 -9.76
CA THR A 72 -15.74 -14.90 -9.90
C THR A 72 -14.90 -13.78 -10.48
N PRO A 73 -13.87 -13.32 -9.77
CA PRO A 73 -12.89 -12.45 -10.38
C PRO A 73 -12.11 -13.27 -11.41
N ILE A 74 -12.28 -12.94 -12.68
CA ILE A 74 -11.36 -13.42 -13.71
C ILE A 74 -10.11 -12.58 -13.57
N TYR A 75 -9.06 -13.21 -13.07
CA TYR A 75 -7.72 -12.68 -13.09
C TYR A 75 -7.15 -12.85 -14.50
N THR A 76 -6.64 -11.77 -15.08
CA THR A 76 -5.67 -11.89 -16.16
C THR A 76 -4.31 -11.96 -15.51
N THR A 77 -3.79 -13.17 -15.33
CA THR A 77 -2.41 -13.38 -14.86
C THR A 77 -1.45 -13.07 -16.01
N VAL A 78 -0.57 -12.10 -15.82
CA VAL A 78 0.55 -11.87 -16.74
C VAL A 78 1.75 -12.65 -16.20
N ASN A 79 1.97 -13.86 -16.72
CA ASN A 79 3.17 -14.65 -16.42
C ASN A 79 4.32 -14.23 -17.35
N GLY A 80 4.78 -13.00 -17.18
CA GLY A 80 5.80 -12.38 -18.03
C GLY A 80 6.02 -10.90 -17.67
N ILE A 81 6.95 -10.24 -18.37
CA ILE A 81 7.17 -8.80 -18.20
C ILE A 81 6.02 -8.05 -18.86
N LEU A 82 5.22 -7.34 -18.07
CA LEU A 82 4.29 -6.33 -18.60
C LEU A 82 5.09 -5.06 -18.93
N SER A 83 5.61 -4.99 -20.16
CA SER A 83 6.27 -3.78 -20.67
C SER A 83 5.29 -3.00 -21.54
N THR A 84 5.01 -1.76 -21.17
CA THR A 84 4.13 -0.85 -21.91
C THR A 84 4.77 0.54 -21.93
N PRO A 85 4.76 1.26 -23.08
CA PRO A 85 5.17 2.66 -23.12
C PRO A 85 4.11 3.59 -22.50
N TYR A 86 2.96 3.05 -22.10
CA TYR A 86 1.84 3.76 -21.47
C TYR A 86 1.74 3.45 -19.97
N MET A 87 1.14 4.35 -19.21
CA MET A 87 0.93 4.22 -17.77
C MET A 87 0.09 2.98 -17.42
N ILE A 88 0.59 2.12 -16.53
CA ILE A 88 -0.23 1.16 -15.79
C ILE A 88 -0.86 1.93 -14.63
N GLN A 89 -2.18 1.97 -14.62
CA GLN A 89 -2.94 2.73 -13.65
C GLN A 89 -3.66 1.78 -12.70
N VAL A 90 -3.28 1.85 -11.43
CA VAL A 90 -3.97 1.17 -10.33
C VAL A 90 -4.66 2.26 -9.51
N ARG A 91 -5.99 2.24 -9.46
CA ARG A 91 -6.82 3.30 -8.87
C ARG A 91 -7.40 2.84 -7.54
N GLY A 92 -7.37 3.72 -6.55
CA GLY A 92 -7.92 3.49 -5.22
C GLY A 92 -9.14 4.36 -4.92
N ASN A 93 -10.22 4.34 -5.70
CA ASN A 93 -11.46 5.00 -5.30
C ASN A 93 -12.70 4.14 -5.59
N GLU A 94 -13.77 4.36 -4.82
CA GLU A 94 -15.00 3.56 -4.89
C GLU A 94 -15.97 4.00 -6.01
N ILE A 95 -15.73 5.19 -6.58
CA ILE A 95 -16.63 5.88 -7.53
C ILE A 95 -16.09 5.77 -8.97
N GLU A 96 -15.61 4.60 -9.36
CA GLU A 96 -15.23 4.31 -10.74
C GLU A 96 -16.06 3.14 -11.30
N ARG A 97 -16.53 3.29 -12.55
CA ARG A 97 -17.54 2.44 -13.19
C ARG A 97 -17.14 0.96 -13.36
N ASN A 98 -15.89 0.58 -13.09
CA ASN A 98 -15.31 -0.74 -13.39
C ASN A 98 -14.57 -1.38 -12.19
N ARG A 99 -15.26 -1.43 -11.04
CA ARG A 99 -14.82 -1.99 -9.75
C ARG A 99 -14.05 -3.31 -9.84
N LYS A 100 -12.74 -3.28 -9.58
CA LYS A 100 -11.97 -4.45 -9.13
C LYS A 100 -10.94 -4.03 -8.05
N ARG A 101 -11.40 -4.12 -6.80
CA ARG A 101 -10.72 -3.93 -5.49
C ARG A 101 -10.76 -2.54 -4.83
N TRP A 102 -10.68 -2.60 -3.49
CA TRP A 102 -11.18 -1.67 -2.47
C TRP A 102 -10.44 -0.33 -2.39
N GLY A 103 -11.17 0.68 -1.90
CA GLY A 103 -10.77 2.08 -1.85
C GLY A 103 -9.33 2.31 -1.37
N PHE A 104 -8.73 3.35 -1.94
CA PHE A 104 -7.42 3.94 -1.66
C PHE A 104 -6.17 3.15 -2.09
N HIS A 105 -6.25 1.83 -2.32
CA HIS A 105 -5.09 1.02 -2.69
C HIS A 105 -4.63 1.26 -4.13
N VAL A 106 -3.37 1.67 -4.32
CA VAL A 106 -2.76 1.87 -5.64
C VAL A 106 -1.58 0.94 -5.91
N PHE A 107 -1.05 0.25 -4.90
CA PHE A 107 -0.05 -0.81 -5.12
C PHE A 107 -0.08 -1.81 -3.98
N GLU A 108 0.02 -3.09 -4.32
CA GLU A 108 0.27 -4.17 -3.37
C GLU A 108 1.32 -5.12 -3.93
N GLY A 109 2.29 -5.50 -3.09
CA GLY A 109 3.31 -6.49 -3.42
C GLY A 109 3.51 -7.48 -2.27
N TYR A 110 3.69 -8.75 -2.61
CA TYR A 110 3.88 -9.84 -1.64
C TYR A 110 5.34 -10.27 -1.61
N ALA A 111 5.86 -10.53 -0.42
CA ALA A 111 7.13 -11.19 -0.26
C ALA A 111 7.07 -12.61 -0.84
N LYS A 112 8.22 -13.16 -1.24
CA LYS A 112 8.32 -14.50 -1.85
C LYS A 112 7.71 -15.62 -0.99
N ASP A 113 7.70 -15.44 0.32
CA ASP A 113 7.16 -16.41 1.28
C ASP A 113 5.72 -16.10 1.72
N ASP A 114 5.08 -15.10 1.11
CA ASP A 114 3.72 -14.60 1.41
C ASP A 114 3.49 -14.17 2.88
N LYS A 115 4.57 -13.94 3.65
CA LYS A 115 4.49 -13.51 5.06
C LYS A 115 4.50 -12.00 5.24
N SER A 116 4.73 -11.25 4.19
CA SER A 116 4.84 -9.79 4.26
C SER A 116 4.27 -9.16 3.01
N ARG A 117 3.67 -7.97 3.17
CA ARG A 117 3.02 -7.25 2.09
C ARG A 117 3.39 -5.77 2.15
N ILE A 118 3.85 -5.24 1.03
CA ILE A 118 3.94 -3.79 0.83
C ILE A 118 2.61 -3.27 0.28
N THR A 119 2.11 -2.17 0.83
CA THR A 119 0.85 -1.54 0.44
C THR A 119 1.04 -0.04 0.30
N LEU A 120 0.70 0.52 -0.87
CA LEU A 120 0.63 1.95 -1.10
C LEU A 120 -0.85 2.37 -1.22
N LEU A 121 -1.26 3.29 -0.36
CA LEU A 121 -2.59 3.91 -0.37
C LEU A 121 -2.48 5.38 -0.76
N LEU A 122 -3.50 5.91 -1.42
CA LEU A 122 -3.63 7.34 -1.68
C LEU A 122 -4.97 7.85 -1.18
N ASN A 123 -4.94 8.94 -0.43
CA ASN A 123 -6.09 9.71 0.05
C ASN A 123 -7.05 8.91 0.94
N LYS A 124 -6.59 7.87 1.65
CA LYS A 124 -7.39 7.17 2.67
C LYS A 124 -7.67 8.09 3.85
N HIS A 125 -6.63 8.79 4.32
CA HIS A 125 -6.73 9.75 5.42
C HIS A 125 -6.45 11.17 4.97
N VAL A 126 -6.94 12.10 5.79
CA VAL A 126 -6.58 13.52 5.77
C VAL A 126 -5.92 13.83 7.09
N GLU A 127 -4.67 14.28 7.05
CA GLU A 127 -3.90 14.69 8.23
C GLU A 127 -3.41 16.12 8.02
N ASN A 128 -3.53 16.96 9.05
CA ASN A 128 -3.17 18.38 8.98
C ASN A 128 -3.76 19.08 7.75
N ASP A 129 -5.07 18.88 7.54
CA ASP A 129 -5.88 19.42 6.43
C ASP A 129 -5.44 18.99 5.02
N LYS A 130 -4.60 17.96 4.90
CA LYS A 130 -4.10 17.46 3.62
C LYS A 130 -4.32 15.96 3.45
N PRO A 131 -4.72 15.50 2.26
CA PRO A 131 -4.82 14.07 1.98
C PRO A 131 -3.43 13.43 2.00
N VAL A 132 -3.35 12.20 2.52
CA VAL A 132 -2.09 11.49 2.74
C VAL A 132 -1.88 10.39 1.69
N ALA A 133 -0.64 10.27 1.20
CA ALA A 133 -0.15 9.09 0.50
C ALA A 133 0.62 8.22 1.50
N GLU A 134 0.23 6.95 1.62
CA GLU A 134 0.65 6.10 2.73
C GLU A 134 1.32 4.85 2.21
N LEU A 135 2.50 4.51 2.75
CA LEU A 135 3.23 3.32 2.37
C LEU A 135 3.54 2.49 3.62
N TYR A 136 3.05 1.27 3.63
CA TYR A 136 3.27 0.32 4.72
C TYR A 136 3.96 -0.92 4.22
N TYR A 137 4.80 -1.51 5.07
CA TYR A 137 5.32 -2.85 4.85
C TYR A 137 4.90 -3.75 6.02
N TYR A 138 3.83 -4.50 5.82
CA TYR A 138 3.25 -5.37 6.85
C TYR A 138 4.08 -6.64 7.05
N GLY A 139 4.17 -7.06 8.31
CA GLY A 139 4.64 -8.37 8.75
C GLY A 139 3.50 -9.38 8.87
N THR A 140 3.68 -10.37 9.75
CA THR A 140 2.72 -11.47 9.94
C THR A 140 1.68 -11.21 11.03
N GLU A 141 1.94 -10.25 11.93
CA GLU A 141 1.01 -9.93 13.01
C GLU A 141 -0.21 -9.20 12.48
N TYR A 142 -1.40 -9.69 12.85
CA TYR A 142 -2.69 -9.12 12.41
C TYR A 142 -3.26 -8.20 13.49
N ASN A 143 -2.55 -7.11 13.76
CA ASN A 143 -2.96 -6.08 14.70
C ASN A 143 -2.34 -4.73 14.32
N HIS A 144 -2.64 -3.70 15.10
CA HIS A 144 -2.00 -2.38 14.99
C HIS A 144 -0.90 -2.24 16.05
N SER A 145 0.00 -3.22 16.17
CA SER A 145 1.20 -3.10 17.00
C SER A 145 2.41 -2.79 16.13
N GLU A 146 3.51 -2.34 16.74
CA GLU A 146 4.80 -2.15 16.04
C GLU A 146 5.25 -3.43 15.32
N LEU A 147 4.99 -4.61 15.90
CA LEU A 147 5.38 -5.91 15.34
C LEU A 147 4.62 -6.28 14.04
N ALA A 148 3.49 -5.62 13.78
CA ALA A 148 2.76 -5.79 12.52
C ALA A 148 3.43 -5.11 11.34
N TYR A 149 4.49 -4.31 11.57
CA TYR A 149 5.16 -3.54 10.54
C TYR A 149 6.65 -3.87 10.49
N ASN A 150 7.09 -4.24 9.29
CA ASN A 150 8.48 -4.48 8.94
C ASN A 150 9.20 -3.18 8.59
N TRP A 151 10.53 -3.25 8.50
CA TRP A 151 11.37 -2.14 8.06
C TRP A 151 11.26 -1.89 6.55
N PHE A 152 10.97 -0.65 6.18
CA PHE A 152 11.08 -0.12 4.83
C PHE A 152 12.37 0.70 4.69
N ARG A 153 13.26 0.33 3.76
CA ARG A 153 14.52 1.04 3.52
C ARG A 153 14.40 2.01 2.35
N ILE A 154 14.92 3.23 2.53
CA ILE A 154 15.00 4.24 1.49
C ILE A 154 16.47 4.62 1.27
N GLY A 155 16.96 4.48 0.03
CA GLY A 155 18.23 5.06 -0.42
C GLY A 155 19.26 4.06 -0.99
N SER A 156 19.51 2.92 -0.34
CA SER A 156 20.53 1.94 -0.77
C SER A 156 20.09 0.51 -0.50
N ASP A 157 20.55 -0.45 -1.30
CA ASP A 157 20.42 -1.88 -1.06
C ASP A 157 21.45 -2.44 -0.06
N VAL A 158 22.48 -1.66 0.28
CA VAL A 158 23.53 -2.04 1.25
C VAL A 158 22.99 -1.97 2.68
N ARG A 159 23.29 -3.00 3.49
CA ARG A 159 22.90 -3.05 4.91
C ARG A 159 23.57 -1.93 5.69
N GLN A 160 22.86 -1.34 6.65
CA GLN A 160 23.35 -0.23 7.48
C GLN A 160 23.79 1.00 6.69
N HIS A 161 23.29 1.15 5.46
CA HIS A 161 23.42 2.37 4.67
C HIS A 161 22.01 2.94 4.45
N SER A 162 21.93 4.28 4.39
CA SER A 162 20.68 5.03 4.22
C SER A 162 19.74 4.98 5.44
N PHE A 163 18.42 4.84 5.23
CA PHE A 163 17.41 5.11 6.26
C PHE A 163 16.37 3.99 6.31
N LEU A 164 15.99 3.56 7.52
CA LEU A 164 14.89 2.61 7.76
C LEU A 164 13.72 3.34 8.39
N PHE A 165 12.51 2.99 7.95
CA PHE A 165 11.24 3.47 8.49
C PHE A 165 10.35 2.27 8.80
N SER A 166 9.68 2.29 9.94
CA SER A 166 8.59 1.40 10.31
C SER A 166 7.49 2.24 10.96
N ARG A 167 6.42 1.63 11.45
CA ARG A 167 5.21 2.30 11.93
C ARG A 167 5.50 3.49 12.88
N ASP A 168 6.23 3.23 13.95
CA ASP A 168 6.47 4.22 15.03
C ASP A 168 7.97 4.53 15.20
N LYS A 169 8.83 4.10 14.25
CA LYS A 169 10.29 4.18 14.38
C LYS A 169 10.97 4.51 13.06
N ALA A 170 12.05 5.27 13.14
CA ALA A 170 12.96 5.51 12.02
C ALA A 170 14.42 5.44 12.49
N ILE A 171 15.27 4.79 11.69
CA ILE A 171 16.70 4.63 11.96
C ILE A 171 17.49 5.26 10.81
N PHE A 172 18.39 6.18 11.17
CA PHE A 172 19.20 6.94 10.22
C PHE A 172 20.65 6.47 10.31
N TYR A 173 21.12 5.69 9.33
CA TYR A 173 22.53 5.29 9.26
C TYR A 173 23.41 6.30 8.53
N GLY A 174 22.79 7.16 7.70
CA GLY A 174 23.49 8.23 6.98
C GLY A 174 23.45 9.58 7.71
N SER A 175 24.15 10.57 7.14
CA SER A 175 24.10 11.95 7.63
C SER A 175 22.72 12.57 7.41
N LEU A 176 22.10 13.07 8.48
CA LEU A 176 20.89 13.88 8.41
C LEU A 176 21.24 15.37 8.50
N LYS A 177 21.01 16.11 7.41
CA LYS A 177 21.14 17.59 7.40
C LYS A 177 19.75 18.20 7.30
N LEU A 178 19.36 18.95 8.34
CA LEU A 178 18.14 19.76 8.35
C LEU A 178 18.52 21.19 7.97
N SER A 179 18.05 21.67 6.81
CA SER A 179 18.37 23.03 6.31
C SER A 179 17.45 24.12 6.85
N ASN A 180 16.42 23.75 7.60
CA ASN A 180 15.46 24.67 8.19
C ASN A 180 15.32 24.35 9.70
N THR A 181 14.20 24.71 10.32
CA THR A 181 13.94 24.49 11.75
C THR A 181 13.65 23.02 12.08
N LEU A 182 14.12 22.61 13.27
CA LEU A 182 13.70 21.39 13.96
C LEU A 182 12.91 21.81 15.20
N THR A 183 11.70 21.28 15.34
CA THR A 183 10.90 21.43 16.55
C THR A 183 10.91 20.12 17.31
N LEU A 184 11.29 20.17 18.59
CA LEU A 184 11.23 18.99 19.46
C LEU A 184 9.77 18.65 19.75
N GLY A 185 9.49 17.36 20.01
CA GLY A 185 8.17 16.92 20.46
C GLY A 185 7.73 17.72 21.68
N ASN A 186 6.59 18.40 21.57
CA ASN A 186 6.03 19.24 22.61
C ASN A 186 5.09 18.41 23.49
N ILE A 187 5.64 17.80 24.54
CA ILE A 187 4.99 16.72 25.30
C ILE A 187 4.77 17.17 26.74
N GLY A 188 3.53 17.10 27.20
CA GLY A 188 3.09 17.27 28.59
C GLY A 188 2.34 16.03 29.09
N LYS A 189 1.85 16.07 30.32
CA LYS A 189 1.13 14.94 30.93
C LYS A 189 -0.10 14.49 30.14
N GLU A 190 -0.78 15.42 29.49
CA GLU A 190 -1.98 15.17 28.69
C GLU A 190 -1.71 14.47 27.35
N ASP A 191 -0.46 14.51 26.87
CA ASP A 191 -0.04 13.80 25.65
C ASP A 191 0.50 12.40 25.95
N LEU A 192 0.42 11.97 27.21
CA LEU A 192 0.91 10.69 27.68
C LEU A 192 -0.23 9.83 28.19
N ARG A 193 -0.16 8.55 27.85
CA ARG A 193 -1.06 7.53 28.36
C ARG A 193 -0.25 6.30 28.72
N GLU A 194 -0.32 5.86 29.97
CA GLU A 194 0.51 4.73 30.43
C GLU A 194 0.01 3.38 29.91
N GLU A 195 -1.31 3.23 29.77
CA GLU A 195 -1.96 2.01 29.33
C GLU A 195 -2.45 2.12 27.88
N GLU A 196 -2.23 1.05 27.12
CA GLU A 196 -2.73 0.95 25.75
C GLU A 196 -4.26 1.05 25.73
N PRO A 197 -4.86 1.93 24.92
CA PRO A 197 -6.31 2.03 24.83
C PRO A 197 -6.91 0.72 24.28
N LYS A 198 -8.04 0.29 24.85
CA LYS A 198 -8.75 -0.90 24.38
C LYS A 198 -9.48 -0.59 23.07
N GLY A 199 -9.46 -1.53 22.14
CA GLY A 199 -10.21 -1.46 20.88
C GLY A 199 -9.31 -1.18 19.68
N ASP A 200 -9.91 -0.73 18.58
CA ASP A 200 -9.19 -0.46 17.34
C ASP A 200 -8.38 0.85 17.46
N ALA A 201 -7.08 0.78 17.19
CA ALA A 201 -6.18 1.93 17.20
C ALA A 201 -6.55 2.99 16.14
N GLU A 202 -7.17 2.58 15.02
CA GLU A 202 -7.65 3.51 14.00
C GLU A 202 -8.80 4.36 14.51
N VAL A 203 -9.71 3.74 15.28
CA VAL A 203 -10.87 4.43 15.87
C VAL A 203 -10.43 5.32 17.03
N ASN A 204 -9.44 4.88 17.81
CA ASN A 204 -8.94 5.58 18.99
C ASN A 204 -7.57 6.24 18.73
N PHE A 205 -7.32 6.74 17.52
CA PHE A 205 -5.99 7.16 17.08
C PHE A 205 -5.34 8.22 17.98
N GLU A 206 -6.11 9.17 18.51
CA GLU A 206 -5.60 10.21 19.42
C GLU A 206 -5.06 9.60 20.73
N GLU A 207 -5.84 8.72 21.37
CA GLU A 207 -5.43 8.06 22.61
C GLU A 207 -4.30 7.04 22.36
N SER A 208 -4.30 6.41 21.19
CA SER A 208 -3.22 5.52 20.76
C SER A 208 -1.91 6.28 20.59
N ALA A 209 -1.94 7.48 19.99
CA ALA A 209 -0.76 8.34 19.85
C ALA A 209 -0.16 8.74 21.20
N LYS A 210 -0.99 9.00 22.22
CA LYS A 210 -0.51 9.28 23.59
C LYS A 210 0.22 8.10 24.21
N TYR A 211 -0.26 6.88 23.96
CA TYR A 211 0.42 5.67 24.40
C TYR A 211 1.75 5.46 23.65
N VAL A 212 1.80 5.77 22.35
CA VAL A 212 3.05 5.76 21.56
C VAL A 212 4.08 6.73 22.14
N ASN A 213 3.69 7.95 22.50
CA ASN A 213 4.59 8.90 23.17
C ASN A 213 5.14 8.35 24.49
N HIS A 214 4.27 7.80 25.34
CA HIS A 214 4.68 7.19 26.60
C HIS A 214 5.67 6.04 26.38
N LYS A 215 5.40 5.13 25.44
CA LYS A 215 6.31 4.04 25.09
C LYS A 215 7.65 4.56 24.58
N ALA A 216 7.64 5.54 23.68
CA ALA A 216 8.85 6.15 23.12
C ALA A 216 9.73 6.79 24.20
N LEU A 217 9.14 7.53 25.15
CA LEU A 217 9.88 8.09 26.28
C LEU A 217 10.40 7.01 27.24
N LYS A 218 9.61 5.98 27.51
CA LYS A 218 10.03 4.87 28.39
C LYS A 218 11.20 4.08 27.80
N GLU A 219 11.15 3.77 26.51
CA GLU A 219 12.16 3.00 25.76
C GLU A 219 13.32 3.85 25.23
N SER A 220 13.31 5.15 25.48
CA SER A 220 14.30 6.10 24.96
C SER A 220 15.74 5.78 25.38
N GLU A 221 16.67 6.07 24.48
CA GLU A 221 18.11 5.97 24.73
C GLU A 221 18.71 7.31 25.19
N ASN A 222 19.96 7.29 25.65
CA ASN A 222 20.71 8.50 25.95
C ASN A 222 20.80 9.40 24.71
N GLY A 223 20.66 10.72 24.90
CA GLY A 223 20.60 11.72 23.83
C GLY A 223 19.19 12.01 23.33
N THR A 224 18.16 11.26 23.77
CA THR A 224 16.76 11.58 23.46
C THR A 224 16.39 12.94 24.07
N MET A 225 15.76 13.81 23.28
CA MET A 225 15.32 15.14 23.70
C MET A 225 13.86 15.40 23.36
N PHE A 226 13.18 16.15 24.21
CA PHE A 226 11.85 16.70 23.93
C PHE A 226 11.65 18.05 24.64
N TYR A 227 10.62 18.79 24.28
CA TYR A 227 10.20 19.99 24.99
C TYR A 227 9.06 19.63 25.96
N ASP A 228 9.31 19.81 27.25
CA ASP A 228 8.32 19.65 28.31
C ASP A 228 7.51 20.95 28.43
N LYS A 229 6.28 20.96 27.89
CA LYS A 229 5.40 22.14 27.97
C LYS A 229 4.85 22.42 29.35
N ASP A 230 4.72 21.42 30.21
CA ASP A 230 4.20 21.62 31.57
C ASP A 230 5.17 22.48 32.38
N ASN A 231 6.47 22.33 32.12
CA ASN A 231 7.53 23.03 32.83
C ASN A 231 8.26 24.09 31.99
N ASN A 232 7.95 24.21 30.70
CA ASN A 232 8.62 25.10 29.74
C ASN A 232 10.14 24.91 29.68
N ILE A 233 10.59 23.66 29.53
CA ILE A 233 12.01 23.31 29.45
C ILE A 233 12.29 22.32 28.33
N VAL A 234 13.52 22.35 27.81
CA VAL A 234 14.06 21.25 27.00
C VAL A 234 14.67 20.22 27.93
N VAL A 235 14.30 18.96 27.74
CA VAL A 235 14.80 17.83 28.54
C VAL A 235 15.63 16.91 27.64
N ILE A 236 16.73 16.38 28.17
CA ILE A 236 17.61 15.42 27.50
C ILE A 236 17.86 14.21 28.41
N LYS A 237 17.88 13.00 27.86
CA LYS A 237 18.25 11.79 28.60
C LYS A 237 19.77 11.60 28.61
N VAL A 238 20.37 11.51 29.79
CA VAL A 238 21.82 11.34 29.97
C VAL A 238 22.05 10.27 31.02
N ASN A 239 22.83 9.23 30.68
CA ASN A 239 23.12 8.09 31.56
C ASN A 239 21.88 7.46 32.22
N GLY A 240 20.77 7.38 31.47
CA GLY A 240 19.50 6.82 31.92
C GLY A 240 18.59 7.80 32.68
N GLU A 241 19.06 8.99 33.02
CA GLU A 241 18.29 10.01 33.77
C GLU A 241 17.82 11.15 32.86
N TRP A 242 16.65 11.70 33.14
CA TRP A 242 16.15 12.89 32.46
C TRP A 242 16.70 14.15 33.11
N MET A 243 17.38 14.98 32.32
CA MET A 243 18.01 16.20 32.78
C MET A 243 17.52 17.41 31.98
N LYS A 244 17.44 18.57 32.64
CA LYS A 244 17.17 19.83 31.96
C LYS A 244 18.37 20.23 31.10
N LEU A 245 18.12 20.57 29.83
CA LEU A 245 19.11 21.22 28.99
C LEU A 245 19.23 22.69 29.40
N VAL A 246 20.44 23.11 29.80
CA VAL A 246 20.70 24.50 30.19
C VAL A 246 20.88 25.34 28.94
N VAL A 247 20.06 26.38 28.79
CA VAL A 247 20.12 27.36 27.70
C VAL A 247 20.31 28.76 28.27
N GLU A 248 20.99 29.61 27.52
CA GLU A 248 21.16 31.02 27.85
C GLU A 248 20.17 31.87 27.05
N LYS A 249 19.74 32.99 27.63
CA LYS A 249 18.97 33.97 26.87
C LYS A 249 19.85 34.54 25.76
N LEU A 250 19.22 34.90 24.65
CA LEU A 250 19.90 35.67 23.61
C LEU A 250 20.46 36.97 24.20
N PRO A 251 21.62 37.46 23.70
CA PRO A 251 22.11 38.79 24.01
C PRO A 251 21.03 39.86 23.77
N GLU A 252 20.99 40.91 24.60
CA GLU A 252 19.93 41.93 24.54
C GLU A 252 19.82 42.64 23.18
N ASN A 253 20.93 42.70 22.44
CA ASN A 253 21.04 43.30 21.11
C ASN A 253 20.66 42.35 19.95
N ILE A 254 20.33 41.09 20.24
CA ILE A 254 19.89 40.10 19.24
C ILE A 254 18.40 39.84 19.45
N LYS A 255 17.59 40.23 18.47
CA LYS A 255 16.16 39.94 18.41
C LYS A 255 15.81 39.36 17.04
N TYR A 256 14.85 38.47 17.03
CA TYR A 256 14.28 37.87 15.83
C TYR A 256 12.87 38.43 15.68
N ASP A 257 12.62 39.24 14.64
CA ASP A 257 11.38 40.01 14.44
C ASP A 257 10.36 39.30 13.52
N PHE A 258 10.54 38.00 13.31
CA PHE A 258 9.66 37.17 12.47
C PHE A 258 8.56 36.49 13.27
#